data_AF-A0A2K2VCD5-F1
#
_entry.id   AF-A0A2K2VCD5-F1
#
_cell.length_a   1.000
_cell.length_b   1.000
_cell.length_c   1.000
_cell.angle_alpha   90.00
_cell.angle_beta   90.00
_cell.angle_gamma   90.00
#
_symmetry.space_group_name_H-M   'P 1'
#
loop_
_entity.id
_entity.type
_entity.pdbx_description
1 polymer ?
#
loop_
_entity_poly.entity_id
_entity_poly.type
_entity_poly.pdbx_seq_one_letter_code
_entity_poly.pdbx_strand_id
1 'polypeptide(L)' 'MDEKLQKAFALRYEGRYKEAIALLNEILEEDPLCPPAHHLLGLIYGFIGEFEKSLEELRRAVEIDGNFIQ' A
#
# COMPACT_ATOMS: atom_id res chain seq x y z
N MET A 1 -3.20 -9.69 10.51
CA MET A 1 -2.97 -8.80 9.33
C MET A 1 -4.07 -7.75 9.19
N ASP A 2 -5.34 -8.11 9.39
CA ASP A 2 -6.47 -7.19 9.12
C ASP A 2 -6.47 -5.90 9.95
N GLU A 3 -6.08 -5.95 11.24
CA GLU A 3 -6.13 -4.76 12.11
C GLU A 3 -5.15 -3.65 11.69
N LYS A 4 -3.90 -4.01 11.37
CA LYS A 4 -2.89 -3.03 10.89
C LYS A 4 -3.34 -2.40 9.57
N LEU A 5 -3.93 -3.20 8.67
CA LEU A 5 -4.42 -2.71 7.38
C LEU A 5 -5.60 -1.75 7.54
N GLN A 6 -6.57 -2.07 8.41
CA GLN A 6 -7.70 -1.18 8.73
C GLN A 6 -7.20 0.15 9.35
N LYS A 7 -6.22 0.08 10.25
CA LYS A 7 -5.59 1.27 10.82
C LYS A 7 -4.86 2.12 9.76
N ALA A 8 -4.14 1.50 8.83
CA ALA A 8 -3.51 2.21 7.73
C ALA A 8 -4.54 2.92 6.83
N PHE A 9 -5.70 2.29 6.61
CA PHE A 9 -6.81 2.88 5.87
C PHE A 9 -7.40 4.11 6.57
N ALA A 10 -7.61 4.03 7.89
CA ALA A 10 -8.06 5.15 8.69
C ALA A 10 -7.06 6.32 8.66
N LEU A 11 -5.76 6.03 8.88
CA LEU A 11 -4.70 7.04 8.83
C LEU A 11 -4.63 7.74 7.46
N ARG A 12 -4.81 7.00 6.36
CA ARG A 12 -4.91 7.61 5.01
C ARG A 12 -6.11 8.55 4.91
N TYR A 13 -7.27 8.14 5.41
CA TYR A 13 -8.49 8.95 5.36
C TYR A 13 -8.37 10.24 6.21
N GLU A 14 -7.65 10.17 7.31
CA GLU A 14 -7.29 11.32 8.17
C GLU A 14 -6.20 12.23 7.55
N GLY A 15 -5.64 11.88 6.39
CA GLY A 15 -4.53 12.63 5.77
C GLY A 15 -3.17 12.40 6.45
N ARG A 16 -3.07 11.46 7.39
CA ARG A 16 -1.85 11.09 8.12
C ARG A 16 -0.99 10.13 7.28
N TYR A 17 -0.62 10.59 6.09
CA TYR A 17 0.04 9.76 5.07
C TYR A 17 1.37 9.15 5.53
N LYS A 18 2.19 9.88 6.29
CA LYS A 18 3.48 9.36 6.80
C LYS A 18 3.30 8.15 7.72
N GLU A 19 2.31 8.21 8.60
CA GLU A 19 2.02 7.13 9.55
C GLU A 19 1.38 5.94 8.86
N ALA A 20 0.50 6.20 7.88
CA ALA A 20 -0.05 5.16 7.03
C ALA A 20 1.06 4.43 6.26
N ILE A 21 2.01 5.15 5.66
CA ILE A 21 3.15 4.55 4.95
C ILE A 21 4.02 3.70 5.89
N ALA A 22 4.35 4.21 7.08
CA ALA A 22 5.15 3.46 8.05
C ALA A 22 4.47 2.13 8.42
N LEU A 23 3.17 2.19 8.72
CA LEU A 23 2.40 1.00 9.07
C LEU A 23 2.25 0.02 7.90
N LEU A 24 2.11 0.51 6.67
CA LEU A 24 2.06 -0.33 5.47
C LEU A 24 3.40 -0.99 5.19
N ASN A 25 4.52 -0.31 5.42
CA ASN A 25 5.84 -0.90 5.31
C ASN A 25 6.05 -2.00 6.35
N GLU A 26 5.60 -1.82 7.59
CA GLU A 26 5.63 -2.90 8.60
C GLU A 26 4.80 -4.12 8.16
N ILE A 27 3.64 -3.90 7.53
CA ILE A 27 2.84 -5.00 6.96
C ILE A 27 3.62 -5.70 5.86
N LEU A 28 4.31 -4.97 4.99
CA LEU A 28 5.12 -5.54 3.90
C LEU A 28 6.42 -6.20 4.38
N GLU A 29 6.95 -5.82 5.55
CA GLU A 29 8.06 -6.54 6.20
C GLU A 29 7.61 -7.93 6.71
N GLU A 30 6.36 -8.03 7.18
CA GLU A 30 5.76 -9.30 7.64
C GLU A 30 5.25 -10.15 6.47
N ASP A 31 4.61 -9.52 5.49
CA ASP A 31 4.08 -10.14 4.28
C ASP A 31 4.39 -9.25 3.04
N PRO A 32 5.51 -9.50 2.36
CA PRO A 32 5.89 -8.77 1.15
C PRO A 32 4.93 -9.00 -0.02
N LEU A 33 4.03 -10.00 0.06
CA LEU A 33 3.09 -10.35 -1.00
C LEU A 33 1.66 -9.99 -0.57
N CYS A 34 1.48 -8.85 0.10
CA CYS A 34 0.18 -8.33 0.50
C CYS A 34 -0.36 -7.32 -0.53
N PRO A 35 -1.23 -7.71 -1.48
CA PRO A 35 -1.76 -6.76 -2.48
C PRO A 35 -2.47 -5.55 -1.88
N PRO A 36 -3.29 -5.69 -0.81
CA PRO A 36 -3.94 -4.54 -0.20
C PRO A 36 -2.95 -3.50 0.34
N ALA A 37 -1.79 -3.91 0.85
CA ALA A 37 -0.79 -2.99 1.38
C ALA A 37 -0.12 -2.19 0.25
N HIS A 38 0.31 -2.86 -0.82
CA HIS A 38 0.83 -2.22 -2.03
C HIS A 38 -0.19 -1.27 -2.67
N HIS A 39 -1.46 -1.68 -2.75
CA HIS A 39 -2.53 -0.83 -3.28
C HIS A 39 -2.70 0.45 -2.45
N LEU A 40 -2.71 0.33 -1.11
CA LEU A 40 -2.87 1.49 -0.23
C LEU A 40 -1.66 2.45 -0.30
N LEU A 41 -0.44 1.92 -0.34
CA LEU A 41 0.78 2.71 -0.57
C LEU A 41 0.70 3.46 -1.89
N GLY A 42 0.32 2.77 -2.96
CA GLY A 42 0.14 3.35 -4.28
C GLY A 42 -0.80 4.55 -4.28
N LEU A 43 -1.97 4.40 -3.64
CA LEU A 43 -2.92 5.50 -3.48
C LEU A 43 -2.33 6.67 -2.68
N ILE A 44 -1.67 6.39 -1.54
CA ILE A 44 -1.06 7.43 -0.70
C ILE A 44 0.01 8.20 -1.47
N TYR A 45 0.90 7.51 -2.18
CA TYR A 45 1.93 8.15 -3.00
C TYR A 45 1.32 9.06 -4.08
N GLY A 46 0.20 8.64 -4.70
CA GLY A 46 -0.55 9.47 -5.64
C GLY A 46 -1.10 10.75 -4.99
N PHE A 47 -1.62 10.65 -3.77
CA PHE A 47 -2.13 11.82 -3.02
C PHE A 47 -1.04 12.84 -2.64
N ILE A 48 0.18 12.39 -2.37
CA ILE A 48 1.30 13.27 -2.00
C ILE A 48 2.12 13.75 -3.22
N GLY A 49 1.72 13.38 -4.44
CA GLY A 49 2.38 13.80 -5.69
C GLY A 49 3.57 12.94 -6.13
N GLU A 50 3.83 11.82 -5.45
CA GLU A 50 4.90 10.88 -5.75
C GLU A 50 4.41 9.85 -6.79
N PHE A 51 4.11 10.31 -8.00
CA PHE A 51 3.43 9.50 -9.02
C PHE A 51 4.22 8.27 -9.48
N GLU A 52 5.56 8.35 -9.54
CA GLU A 52 6.39 7.20 -9.93
C GLU A 52 6.25 6.05 -8.92
N LYS A 53 6.36 6.36 -7.61
CA LYS A 53 6.16 5.39 -6.53
C LYS A 53 4.72 4.88 -6.49
N SER A 54 3.76 5.76 -6.76
CA SER A 54 2.35 5.37 -6.87
C SER A 54 2.17 4.27 -7.92
N LEU A 55 2.69 4.48 -9.13
CA LEU A 55 2.59 3.51 -10.22
C LEU A 55 3.32 2.20 -9.90
N GLU A 56 4.51 2.26 -9.30
CA GLU A 56 5.25 1.07 -8.91
C GLU A 56 4.48 0.20 -7.91
N GLU A 57 3.95 0.80 -6.85
CA GLU A 57 3.21 0.09 -5.81
C GLU A 57 1.86 -0.44 -6.32
N LEU A 58 1.14 0.32 -7.14
CA LEU A 58 -0.09 -0.16 -7.78
C LEU A 58 0.18 -1.32 -8.74
N ARG A 59 1.30 -1.28 -9.47
CA ARG A 59 1.71 -2.37 -10.37
C ARG A 59 2.00 -3.64 -9.58
N ARG A 60 2.73 -3.55 -8.47
CA ARG A 60 2.97 -4.70 -7.59
C ARG A 60 1.67 -5.27 -7.02
N ALA A 61 0.74 -4.42 -6.58
CA ALA A 61 -0.55 -4.88 -6.09
C ALA A 61 -1.30 -5.73 -7.14
N VAL A 62 -1.29 -5.30 -8.40
CA VAL A 62 -1.91 -6.03 -9.50
C VAL A 62 -1.14 -7.31 -9.84
N GLU A 63 0.19 -7.29 -9.84
CA GLU A 63 1.02 -8.48 -10.09
C GLU A 63 0.86 -9.58 -9.03
N ILE A 64 0.55 -9.21 -7.79
CA ILE A 64 0.37 -10.15 -6.69
C ILE A 64 -1.08 -10.67 -6.62
N ASP A 65 -2.08 -9.79 -6.72
CA ASP A 65 -3.51 -10.17 -6.66
C ASP A 65 -3.92 -10.93 -7.93
N GLY A 66 -3.49 -10.41 -9.07
CA GLY A 66 -3.53 -11.10 -10.33
C GLY A 66 -2.21 -11.82 -10.52
N ASN A 67 -2.11 -13.03 -9.98
CA ASN A 67 -1.17 -14.08 -10.41
C ASN A 67 -1.05 -14.06 -11.95
N PHE A 68 -0.18 -13.21 -12.48
CA PHE A 68 -0.01 -12.94 -13.91
C PHE A 68 0.88 -14.06 -14.43
N ILE A 69 0.31 -15.27 -14.45
CA ILE A 69 0.88 -16.41 -15.14
C ILE A 69 0.89 -16.02 -16.62
N GLN A 70 2.08 -16.03 -17.22
CA GLN A 70 2.26 -15.97 -18.67
C GLN A 70 1.43 -17.02 -19.40
#